data_AF-A0A7I4F3T2-F1
#
_entry.id   AF-A0A7I4F3T2-F1
#
_cell.length_a   1.000
_cell.length_b   1.000
_cell.length_c   1.000
_cell.angle_alpha   90.00
_cell.angle_beta   90.00
_cell.angle_gamma   90.00
#
_symmetry.space_group_name_H-M   'P 1'
#
loop_
_entity.id
_entity.type
_entity.pdbx_description
1 polymer ?
#
loop_
_entity_poly.entity_id
_entity_poly.type
_entity_poly.pdbx_seq_one_letter_code
_entity_poly.pdbx_strand_id
1 'polypeptide(L)'
;MGAYGDLVASIKATNFRHVALQTISLGMIVTSALIIWKGLMCFTGSESPVVVVLSGSMEPGFRRGDILFLHMGKAPIRAGEIVVFHVDGRDIPIVHRVIKVHENIEKGDYEVLTKGDNNTGDDRLLYAANQLWLQRQHIMGRAVGFLPYVGWVTIIMTEKPYIKVGFCCFLLLPFQLKNIFISPSLNFKSFHDTRVRVVEPDPWWAWAHASILFFLWN
;
A
#
# COMPACT_ATOMS: atom_id res chain seq x y z
N MET A 1 53.04 -16.24 8.65
CA MET A 1 51.64 -16.26 8.20
C MET A 1 50.76 -16.36 9.44
N GLY A 2 50.19 -15.35 10.07
CA GLY A 2 50.16 -13.91 9.90
C GLY A 2 48.83 -13.46 10.53
N ALA A 3 48.79 -13.29 11.86
CA ALA A 3 47.57 -13.04 12.66
C ALA A 3 46.66 -11.91 12.12
N TYR A 4 47.22 -11.01 11.30
CA TYR A 4 46.50 -9.99 10.52
C TYR A 4 45.54 -10.57 9.48
N GLY A 5 45.88 -11.68 8.81
CA GLY A 5 45.02 -12.35 7.84
C GLY A 5 43.77 -12.95 8.51
N ASP A 6 43.94 -13.57 9.67
CA ASP A 6 42.84 -14.14 10.45
C ASP A 6 41.93 -13.06 11.04
N LEU A 7 42.50 -11.91 11.43
CA LEU A 7 41.76 -10.73 11.90
C LEU A 7 40.92 -10.09 10.77
N VAL A 8 41.52 -9.90 9.60
CA VAL A 8 40.80 -9.35 8.42
C VAL A 8 39.71 -10.30 7.95
N ALA A 9 39.97 -11.62 7.93
CA ALA A 9 38.97 -12.62 7.60
C ALA A 9 37.82 -12.66 8.61
N SER A 10 38.13 -12.56 9.92
CA SER A 10 37.13 -12.55 11.00
C SER A 10 36.26 -11.27 10.99
N ILE A 11 36.86 -10.09 10.77
CA ILE A 11 36.11 -8.82 10.62
C ILE A 11 35.21 -8.87 9.37
N LYS A 12 35.71 -9.39 8.24
CA LYS A 12 34.94 -9.53 7.00
C LYS A 12 33.77 -10.52 7.16
N ALA A 13 33.97 -11.63 7.87
CA ALA A 13 32.95 -12.63 8.13
C ALA A 13 31.86 -12.13 9.10
N THR A 14 32.24 -11.35 10.12
CA THR A 14 31.30 -10.78 11.10
C THR A 14 30.40 -9.74 10.43
N ASN A 15 30.97 -8.84 9.61
CA ASN A 15 30.22 -7.88 8.79
C ASN A 15 29.29 -8.59 7.79
N PHE A 16 29.75 -9.67 7.15
CA PHE A 16 28.92 -10.43 6.22
C PHE A 16 27.70 -11.07 6.91
N ARG A 17 27.89 -11.67 8.10
CA ARG A 17 26.77 -12.24 8.87
C ARG A 17 25.74 -11.18 9.27
N HIS A 18 26.19 -10.00 9.70
CA HIS A 18 25.28 -8.90 10.06
C HIS A 18 24.51 -8.37 8.85
N VAL A 19 25.17 -8.16 7.72
CA VAL A 19 24.52 -7.74 6.46
C VAL A 19 23.55 -8.81 5.98
N ALA A 20 23.90 -10.09 6.05
CA ALA A 20 23.03 -11.19 5.67
C ALA A 20 21.77 -11.25 6.55
N LEU A 21 21.92 -11.16 7.89
CA LEU A 21 20.78 -11.16 8.82
C LEU A 21 19.88 -9.94 8.64
N GLN A 22 20.45 -8.74 8.42
CA GLN A 22 19.69 -7.53 8.10
C GLN A 22 18.91 -7.68 6.79
N THR A 23 19.54 -8.27 5.77
CA THR A 23 18.91 -8.52 4.47
C THR A 23 17.75 -9.50 4.61
N ILE A 24 17.93 -10.58 5.36
CA ILE A 24 16.87 -11.56 5.65
C ILE A 24 15.73 -10.90 6.43
N SER A 25 16.03 -10.11 7.46
CA SER A 25 15.01 -9.41 8.24
C SER A 25 14.21 -8.43 7.37
N LEU A 26 14.88 -7.69 6.49
CA LEU A 26 14.21 -6.80 5.55
C LEU A 26 13.36 -7.59 4.55
N GLY A 27 13.89 -8.69 4.03
CA GLY A 27 13.17 -9.63 3.17
C GLY A 27 11.89 -10.15 3.83
N MET A 28 11.95 -10.55 5.11
CA MET A 28 10.79 -11.02 5.88
C MET A 28 9.71 -9.94 6.07
N ILE A 29 10.11 -8.68 6.27
CA ILE A 29 9.17 -7.56 6.38
C ILE A 29 8.50 -7.29 5.02
N VAL A 30 9.27 -7.32 3.94
CA VAL A 30 8.74 -7.12 2.58
C VAL A 30 7.77 -8.25 2.21
N THR A 31 8.16 -9.51 2.43
CA THR A 31 7.30 -10.65 2.08
C THR A 31 6.04 -10.69 2.92
N SER A 32 6.12 -10.41 4.23
CA SER A 32 4.92 -10.33 5.08
C SER A 32 3.97 -9.23 4.62
N ALA A 33 4.46 -8.03 4.29
CA ALA A 33 3.63 -6.96 3.74
C ALA A 33 2.93 -7.38 2.43
N LEU A 34 3.67 -8.04 1.51
CA LEU A 34 3.10 -8.54 0.25
C LEU A 34 2.06 -9.64 0.47
N ILE A 35 2.28 -10.55 1.44
CA ILE A 35 1.32 -11.60 1.81
C ILE A 35 0.05 -10.98 2.38
N ILE A 36 0.15 -9.97 3.24
CA ILE A 36 -1.02 -9.27 3.80
C ILE A 36 -1.80 -8.60 2.67
N TRP A 37 -1.12 -7.91 1.75
CA TRP A 37 -1.75 -7.24 0.62
C TRP A 37 -2.45 -8.23 -0.32
N LYS A 38 -1.79 -9.33 -0.68
CA LYS A 38 -2.39 -10.40 -1.51
C LYS A 38 -3.51 -11.13 -0.79
N GLY A 39 -3.37 -11.38 0.51
CA GLY A 39 -4.42 -11.93 1.36
C GLY A 39 -5.66 -11.05 1.36
N LEU A 40 -5.49 -9.72 1.44
CA LEU A 40 -6.56 -8.76 1.37
C LEU A 40 -7.27 -8.77 0.00
N MET A 41 -6.53 -8.82 -1.11
CA MET A 41 -7.12 -8.97 -2.46
C MET A 41 -7.96 -10.25 -2.57
N CYS A 42 -7.44 -11.38 -2.09
CA CYS A 42 -8.16 -12.65 -2.13
C CYS A 42 -9.42 -12.62 -1.26
N PHE A 43 -9.35 -11.98 -0.08
CA PHE A 43 -10.46 -11.86 0.84
C PHE A 43 -11.57 -10.94 0.30
N THR A 44 -11.18 -9.80 -0.29
CA THR A 44 -12.16 -8.85 -0.84
C THR A 44 -12.66 -9.28 -2.22
N GLY A 45 -11.93 -10.15 -2.92
CA GLY A 45 -12.21 -10.51 -4.31
C GLY A 45 -11.97 -9.36 -5.29
N SER A 46 -11.33 -8.28 -4.84
CA SER A 46 -11.05 -7.08 -5.63
C SER A 46 -9.55 -6.97 -5.92
N GLU A 47 -9.20 -6.55 -7.13
CA GLU A 47 -7.81 -6.30 -7.52
C GLU A 47 -7.19 -5.13 -6.73
N SER A 48 -8.04 -4.21 -6.27
CA SER A 48 -7.63 -3.06 -5.46
C SER A 48 -8.55 -2.93 -4.24
N PRO A 49 -8.23 -3.59 -3.11
CA PRO A 49 -9.09 -3.59 -1.93
C PRO A 49 -9.20 -2.21 -1.26
N VAL A 50 -8.29 -1.29 -1.55
CA VAL A 50 -8.22 0.04 -0.93
C VAL A 50 -7.94 1.07 -2.01
N VAL A 51 -8.80 2.08 -2.14
CA VAL A 51 -8.63 3.19 -3.08
C VAL A 51 -8.85 4.53 -2.40
N VAL A 52 -8.29 5.60 -2.94
CA VAL A 52 -8.44 6.96 -2.39
C VAL A 52 -9.26 7.83 -3.33
N VAL A 53 -10.18 8.60 -2.76
CA VAL A 53 -11.00 9.55 -3.52
C VAL A 53 -10.17 10.78 -3.88
N LEU A 54 -9.95 10.98 -5.17
CA LEU A 54 -9.11 12.07 -5.70
C LEU A 54 -9.91 13.33 -6.10
N SER A 55 -11.23 13.22 -6.28
CA SER A 55 -12.11 14.29 -6.76
C SER A 55 -13.34 14.49 -5.88
N GLY A 56 -14.03 15.64 -6.04
CA GLY A 56 -15.27 15.97 -5.34
C GLY A 56 -16.55 15.59 -6.11
N SER A 57 -16.48 14.67 -7.08
CA SER A 57 -17.67 14.27 -7.88
C SER A 57 -18.70 13.49 -7.08
N MET A 58 -18.31 12.96 -5.92
CA MET A 58 -19.16 12.19 -5.02
C MET A 58 -19.67 12.98 -3.80
N GLU A 59 -19.50 14.31 -3.79
CA GLU A 59 -20.04 15.13 -2.70
C GLU A 59 -21.57 15.19 -2.77
N PRO A 60 -22.29 15.19 -1.62
CA PRO A 60 -21.79 15.23 -0.24
C PRO A 60 -21.43 13.86 0.36
N GLY A 61 -21.58 12.75 -0.37
CA GLY A 61 -21.38 11.39 0.13
C GLY A 61 -19.93 11.07 0.48
N PHE A 62 -19.00 11.35 -0.43
CA PHE A 62 -17.56 11.22 -0.21
C PHE A 62 -16.84 12.51 -0.57
N ARG A 63 -15.80 12.81 0.21
CA ARG A 63 -14.95 13.98 0.00
C ARG A 63 -13.58 13.55 -0.52
N ARG A 64 -12.89 14.49 -1.16
CA ARG A 64 -11.49 14.30 -1.56
C ARG A 64 -10.65 13.96 -0.33
N GLY A 65 -9.85 12.89 -0.44
CA GLY A 65 -9.01 12.38 0.63
C GLY A 65 -9.65 11.30 1.50
N ASP A 66 -10.88 10.86 1.19
CA ASP A 66 -11.46 9.69 1.83
C ASP A 66 -10.86 8.40 1.25
N ILE A 67 -10.59 7.43 2.11
CA ILE A 67 -10.16 6.08 1.70
C ILE A 67 -11.41 5.20 1.61
N LEU A 68 -11.56 4.46 0.52
CA LEU A 68 -12.64 3.49 0.32
C LEU A 68 -12.11 2.08 0.39
N PHE A 69 -12.81 1.24 1.14
CA PHE A 69 -12.58 -0.20 1.18
C PHE A 69 -13.49 -0.87 0.17
N LEU A 70 -12.87 -1.62 -0.75
CA LEU A 70 -13.57 -2.30 -1.84
C LEU A 70 -13.76 -3.77 -1.54
N HIS A 71 -14.95 -4.28 -1.85
CA HIS A 71 -15.28 -5.68 -1.81
C HIS A 71 -16.06 -6.08 -3.07
N MET A 72 -15.67 -7.17 -3.70
CA MET A 72 -16.31 -7.73 -4.86
C MET A 72 -16.95 -9.07 -4.49
N GLY A 73 -18.17 -8.98 -3.96
CA GLY A 73 -18.98 -10.15 -3.63
C GLY A 73 -19.59 -10.85 -4.85
N LYS A 74 -20.15 -12.04 -4.62
CA LYS A 74 -20.88 -12.84 -5.62
C LYS A 74 -22.31 -12.33 -5.92
N ALA A 75 -22.85 -11.47 -5.07
CA ALA A 75 -24.19 -10.91 -5.26
C ALA A 75 -24.25 -10.05 -6.53
N PRO A 76 -25.41 -9.89 -7.21
CA PRO A 76 -25.54 -8.92 -8.29
C PRO A 76 -25.33 -7.49 -7.79
N ILE A 77 -24.89 -6.58 -8.66
CA ILE A 77 -24.77 -5.14 -8.36
C ILE A 77 -26.14 -4.49 -8.50
N ARG A 78 -26.49 -3.60 -7.57
CA ARG A 78 -27.80 -2.94 -7.55
C ARG A 78 -27.69 -1.43 -7.78
N ALA A 79 -28.77 -0.84 -8.29
CA ALA A 79 -28.88 0.61 -8.35
C ALA A 79 -28.79 1.20 -6.92
N GLY A 80 -28.04 2.30 -6.80
CA GLY A 80 -27.73 2.97 -5.53
C GLY A 80 -26.39 2.58 -4.92
N GLU A 81 -25.78 1.46 -5.32
CA GLU A 81 -24.45 1.05 -4.85
C GLU A 81 -23.36 1.98 -5.38
N ILE A 82 -22.28 2.13 -4.62
CA ILE A 82 -21.10 2.89 -5.03
C ILE A 82 -20.07 1.89 -5.55
N VAL A 83 -19.66 2.08 -6.80
CA VAL A 83 -18.72 1.20 -7.48
C VAL A 83 -17.48 1.96 -7.90
N VAL A 84 -16.37 1.25 -7.89
CA VAL A 84 -15.10 1.74 -8.43
C VAL A 84 -14.82 0.98 -9.71
N PHE A 85 -14.58 1.72 -10.78
CA PHE A 85 -14.37 1.15 -12.10
C PHE A 85 -13.18 1.78 -12.81
N HIS A 86 -12.60 0.99 -13.69
CA HIS A 86 -11.59 1.42 -14.64
C HIS A 86 -12.22 1.66 -16.00
N VAL A 87 -11.70 2.62 -16.76
CA VAL A 87 -12.10 2.84 -18.15
C VAL A 87 -10.86 2.73 -19.02
N ASP A 88 -10.95 1.96 -20.09
CA ASP A 88 -9.86 1.79 -21.04
C ASP A 88 -9.42 3.16 -21.61
N GLY A 89 -8.13 3.45 -21.50
CA GLY A 89 -7.55 4.75 -21.89
C GLY A 89 -7.47 5.77 -20.75
N ARG A 90 -7.83 5.42 -19.52
CA ARG A 90 -7.60 6.24 -18.32
C ARG A 90 -6.86 5.44 -17.25
N ASP A 91 -5.72 5.94 -16.80
CA ASP A 91 -4.93 5.26 -15.76
C ASP A 91 -5.55 5.36 -14.35
N ILE A 92 -6.44 6.33 -14.14
CA ILE A 92 -7.00 6.64 -12.81
C ILE A 92 -8.41 6.03 -12.68
N PRO A 93 -8.67 5.19 -11.66
CA PRO A 93 -10.00 4.63 -11.41
C PRO A 93 -11.00 5.70 -10.99
N ILE A 94 -12.27 5.49 -11.34
CA ILE A 94 -13.37 6.42 -11.06
C ILE A 94 -14.32 5.77 -10.06
N VAL A 95 -14.78 6.56 -9.09
CA VAL A 95 -15.71 6.14 -8.04
C VAL A 95 -17.03 6.87 -8.25
N HIS A 96 -18.10 6.17 -8.61
CA HIS A 96 -19.42 6.78 -8.79
C HIS A 96 -20.57 5.86 -8.35
N ARG A 97 -21.78 6.42 -8.23
CA ARG A 97 -22.99 5.68 -7.86
C ARG A 97 -23.65 5.05 -9.06
N VAL A 98 -24.05 3.80 -8.94
CA VAL A 98 -24.84 3.10 -9.95
C VAL A 98 -26.25 3.68 -9.97
N ILE A 99 -26.69 4.17 -11.13
CA ILE A 99 -28.05 4.72 -11.32
C ILE A 99 -28.98 3.76 -12.06
N LYS A 100 -28.43 2.88 -12.91
CA LYS A 100 -29.18 1.86 -13.65
C LYS A 100 -28.37 0.59 -13.79
N VAL A 101 -29.05 -0.54 -13.71
CA VAL A 101 -28.50 -1.88 -13.95
C VAL A 101 -29.40 -2.57 -14.97
N HIS A 102 -28.81 -3.09 -16.03
CA HIS A 102 -29.45 -4.00 -16.97
C HIS A 102 -28.91 -5.40 -16.72
N GLU A 103 -29.78 -6.30 -16.26
CA GLU A 103 -29.43 -7.70 -16.05
C GLU A 103 -29.85 -8.49 -17.29
N ASN A 104 -28.90 -9.20 -17.90
CA ASN A 104 -29.18 -10.13 -18.98
C ASN A 104 -29.35 -11.53 -18.40
N ILE A 105 -30.61 -11.92 -18.17
CA ILE A 105 -30.99 -13.19 -17.52
C ILE A 105 -30.47 -14.41 -18.32
N GLU A 106 -30.34 -14.31 -19.64
CA GLU A 106 -29.93 -15.43 -20.49
C GLU A 106 -28.42 -15.68 -20.45
N LYS A 107 -27.61 -14.62 -20.32
CA LYS A 107 -26.14 -14.72 -20.28
C LYS A 107 -25.55 -14.67 -18.87
N GLY A 108 -26.36 -14.27 -17.88
CA GLY A 108 -25.88 -14.03 -16.51
C GLY A 108 -24.98 -12.80 -16.39
N ASP A 109 -24.95 -11.94 -17.41
CA ASP A 109 -24.17 -10.70 -17.43
C ASP A 109 -25.02 -9.52 -16.96
N TYR A 110 -24.35 -8.47 -16.51
CA TYR A 110 -24.98 -7.22 -16.16
C TYR A 110 -24.20 -6.03 -16.70
N GLU A 111 -24.94 -4.99 -17.03
CA GLU A 111 -24.44 -3.73 -17.55
C GLU A 111 -24.90 -2.60 -16.62
N VAL A 112 -23.96 -1.77 -16.17
CA VAL A 112 -24.26 -0.69 -15.23
C VAL A 112 -24.02 0.68 -15.85
N LEU A 113 -24.84 1.63 -15.43
CA LEU A 113 -24.63 3.06 -15.70
C LEU A 113 -24.38 3.75 -14.37
N THR A 114 -23.29 4.49 -14.29
CA THR A 114 -22.90 5.25 -13.11
C THR A 114 -23.10 6.74 -13.32
N LYS A 115 -23.15 7.46 -12.19
CA LYS A 115 -23.17 8.90 -12.12
C LYS A 115 -22.52 9.37 -10.82
N GLY A 116 -21.70 10.41 -10.90
CA GLY A 116 -21.24 11.13 -9.71
C GLY A 116 -22.38 11.84 -8.98
N ASP A 117 -22.42 11.74 -7.65
CA ASP A 117 -23.47 12.34 -6.82
C ASP A 117 -23.58 13.87 -7.04
N ASN A 118 -22.44 14.53 -7.23
CA ASN A 118 -22.32 15.97 -7.49
C ASN A 118 -22.33 16.35 -8.98
N ASN A 119 -22.41 15.38 -9.89
CA ASN A 119 -22.41 15.65 -11.33
C ASN A 119 -23.84 15.93 -11.82
N THR A 120 -24.00 16.74 -12.87
CA THR A 120 -25.33 17.02 -13.48
C THR A 120 -25.77 15.93 -14.45
N GLY A 121 -24.83 15.33 -15.18
CA GLY A 121 -25.07 14.26 -16.15
C GLY A 121 -24.63 12.88 -15.66
N ASP A 122 -24.91 11.86 -16.47
CA ASP A 122 -24.37 10.51 -16.29
C ASP A 122 -22.93 10.40 -16.83
N ASP A 123 -22.26 9.29 -16.52
CA ASP A 123 -20.84 9.11 -16.85
C ASP A 123 -20.57 8.62 -18.28
N ARG A 124 -21.57 8.62 -19.18
CA ARG A 124 -21.41 8.07 -20.53
C ARG A 124 -20.31 8.75 -21.33
N LEU A 125 -20.10 10.05 -21.09
CA LEU A 125 -19.02 10.83 -21.71
C LEU A 125 -17.63 10.49 -21.16
N LEU A 126 -17.57 9.83 -20.01
CA LEU A 126 -16.31 9.44 -19.36
C LEU A 126 -15.83 8.04 -19.78
N TYR A 127 -16.74 7.23 -20.34
CA TYR A 127 -16.44 5.87 -20.80
C TYR A 127 -15.57 5.88 -22.06
N ALA A 128 -15.09 4.69 -22.46
CA ALA A 128 -14.31 4.53 -23.67
C ALA A 128 -15.15 4.86 -24.92
N ALA A 129 -14.49 5.10 -26.06
CA ALA A 129 -15.16 5.40 -27.31
C ALA A 129 -16.19 4.30 -27.66
N ASN A 130 -17.42 4.71 -27.97
CA ASN A 130 -18.57 3.83 -28.27
C ASN A 130 -19.05 2.94 -27.10
N GLN A 131 -18.63 3.23 -25.86
CA GLN A 131 -19.11 2.51 -24.68
C GLN A 131 -20.22 3.32 -23.97
N LEU A 132 -21.41 2.73 -23.85
CA LEU A 132 -22.56 3.35 -23.17
C LEU A 132 -22.84 2.75 -21.79
N TRP A 133 -22.28 1.57 -21.52
CA TRP A 133 -22.52 0.79 -20.32
C TRP A 133 -21.21 0.17 -19.81
N LEU A 134 -21.09 0.05 -18.49
CA LEU A 134 -19.98 -0.64 -17.85
C LEU A 134 -20.34 -2.10 -17.64
N GLN A 135 -19.54 -2.98 -18.22
CA GLN A 135 -19.60 -4.42 -17.96
C GLN A 135 -18.82 -4.79 -16.68
N ARG A 136 -19.05 -6.03 -16.20
CA ARG A 136 -18.43 -6.57 -14.99
C ARG A 136 -16.91 -6.44 -14.95
N GLN A 137 -16.20 -6.62 -16.07
CA GLN A 137 -14.73 -6.55 -16.08
C GLN A 137 -14.18 -5.15 -15.78
N HIS A 138 -14.97 -4.10 -16.00
CA HIS A 138 -14.54 -2.72 -15.72
C HIS A 138 -14.67 -2.39 -14.23
N ILE A 139 -15.45 -3.17 -13.47
CA ILE A 139 -15.75 -2.90 -12.06
C ILE A 139 -14.70 -3.58 -11.19
N MET A 140 -13.88 -2.77 -10.54
CA MET A 140 -12.86 -3.25 -9.60
C MET A 140 -13.48 -3.75 -8.29
N GLY A 141 -14.58 -3.11 -7.84
CA GLY A 141 -15.27 -3.51 -6.63
C GLY A 141 -16.33 -2.52 -6.16
N ARG A 142 -17.05 -2.89 -5.11
CA ARG A 142 -18.06 -2.05 -4.43
C ARG A 142 -17.48 -1.45 -3.17
N ALA A 143 -17.77 -0.18 -2.91
CA ALA A 143 -17.37 0.45 -1.66
C ALA A 143 -18.23 -0.09 -0.50
N VAL A 144 -17.62 -0.75 0.47
CA VAL A 144 -18.29 -1.30 1.67
C VAL A 144 -18.08 -0.46 2.92
N GLY A 145 -17.06 0.40 2.91
CA GLY A 145 -16.75 1.31 4.01
C GLY A 145 -15.79 2.39 3.56
N PHE A 146 -15.68 3.43 4.37
CA PHE A 146 -14.75 4.52 4.11
C PHE A 146 -14.11 5.04 5.39
N LEU A 147 -12.92 5.61 5.24
CA LEU A 147 -12.20 6.28 6.32
C LEU A 147 -11.94 7.73 5.89
N PRO A 148 -12.56 8.72 6.55
CA PRO A 148 -12.51 10.09 6.09
C PRO A 148 -11.15 10.73 6.35
N TYR A 149 -10.73 11.63 5.45
CA TYR A 149 -9.51 12.45 5.51
C TYR A 149 -8.14 11.74 5.52
N VAL A 150 -8.06 10.43 5.78
CA VAL A 150 -6.77 9.71 5.91
C VAL A 150 -6.01 9.65 4.58
N GLY A 151 -6.73 9.64 3.45
CA GLY A 151 -6.15 9.66 2.11
C GLY A 151 -5.45 10.98 1.75
N TRP A 152 -5.60 12.05 2.54
CA TRP A 152 -4.78 13.25 2.34
C TRP A 152 -3.29 12.97 2.52
N VAL A 153 -2.92 12.02 3.38
CA VAL A 153 -1.52 11.63 3.57
C VAL A 153 -0.95 11.07 2.26
N THR A 154 -1.66 10.16 1.60
CA THR A 154 -1.22 9.58 0.33
C THR A 154 -1.23 10.61 -0.79
N ILE A 155 -2.26 11.46 -0.87
CA ILE A 155 -2.35 12.53 -1.87
C ILE A 155 -1.16 13.49 -1.75
N ILE A 156 -0.84 13.97 -0.54
CA ILE A 156 0.27 14.89 -0.31
C ILE A 156 1.61 14.23 -0.67
N MET A 157 1.79 12.96 -0.33
CA MET A 157 3.01 12.22 -0.68
C MET A 157 3.18 12.03 -2.18
N THR A 158 2.09 11.85 -2.93
CA THR A 158 2.12 11.72 -4.40
C THR A 158 2.30 13.07 -5.10
N GLU A 159 1.61 14.13 -4.66
CA GLU A 159 1.66 15.45 -5.29
C GLU A 159 2.96 16.21 -4.99
N LYS A 160 3.60 15.98 -3.83
CA LYS A 160 4.80 16.70 -3.40
C LYS A 160 6.02 15.76 -3.31
N PRO A 161 6.80 15.60 -4.39
CA PRO A 161 7.93 14.66 -4.41
C PRO A 161 8.99 14.96 -3.35
N TYR A 162 9.20 16.24 -2.98
CA TYR A 162 10.14 16.62 -1.92
C TYR A 162 9.75 16.07 -0.54
N ILE A 163 8.45 15.96 -0.25
CA ILE A 163 7.97 15.37 1.01
C ILE A 163 8.22 13.86 1.00
N LYS A 164 7.96 13.19 -0.13
CA LYS A 164 8.25 11.75 -0.31
C LYS A 164 9.73 11.46 -0.09
N VAL A 165 10.62 12.24 -0.71
CA VAL A 165 12.08 12.07 -0.55
C VAL A 165 12.51 12.36 0.89
N GLY A 166 12.02 13.46 1.49
CA GLY A 166 12.34 13.80 2.88
C GLY A 166 11.93 12.71 3.88
N PHE A 167 10.74 12.14 3.70
CA PHE A 167 10.24 11.02 4.51
C PHE A 167 11.08 9.76 4.34
N CYS A 168 11.43 9.38 3.10
CA CYS A 168 12.34 8.26 2.85
C CYS A 168 13.71 8.47 3.49
N CYS A 169 14.29 9.67 3.38
CA CYS A 169 15.56 10.00 4.02
C CYS A 169 15.47 9.93 5.56
N PHE A 170 14.40 10.45 6.16
CA PHE A 170 14.15 10.36 7.60
C PHE A 170 14.13 8.90 8.10
N LEU A 171 13.52 8.00 7.32
CA LEU A 171 13.41 6.59 7.69
C LEU A 171 14.71 5.80 7.46
N LEU A 172 15.54 6.21 6.52
CA LEU A 172 16.84 5.59 6.24
C LEU A 172 17.97 6.11 7.16
N LEU A 173 17.84 7.30 7.73
CA LEU A 173 18.80 7.86 8.70
C LEU A 173 19.13 6.94 9.89
N PRO A 174 18.16 6.33 10.60
CA PRO A 174 18.47 5.43 11.71
C PRO A 174 19.22 4.15 11.29
N PHE A 175 19.06 3.71 10.04
CA PHE A 175 19.83 2.58 9.48
C PHE A 175 21.31 2.95 9.31
N GLN A 176 21.60 4.15 8.81
CA GLN A 176 22.97 4.65 8.65
C GLN A 176 23.63 4.93 10.00
N LEU A 177 22.90 5.53 10.95
CA LEU A 177 23.43 5.85 12.29
C LEU A 177 23.79 4.60 13.09
N LYS A 178 23.00 3.52 13.01
CA LYS A 178 23.36 2.23 13.62
C LYS A 178 24.60 1.61 12.98
N ASN A 179 24.77 1.70 11.67
CA ASN A 179 25.97 1.20 10.99
C ASN A 179 27.23 2.02 11.28
N ILE A 180 27.09 3.32 11.60
CA ILE A 180 28.23 4.21 11.94
C ILE A 180 28.66 4.05 13.41
N PHE A 181 27.70 3.98 14.35
CA PHE A 181 28.03 3.86 15.78
C PHE A 181 28.39 2.44 16.24
N ILE A 182 28.08 1.41 15.46
CA ILE A 182 28.48 0.01 15.71
C ILE A 182 29.72 -0.33 14.85
N SER A 183 30.66 0.60 14.72
CA SER A 183 32.03 0.26 14.31
C SER A 183 32.79 -0.17 15.57
N PRO A 184 33.42 -1.37 15.63
CA PRO A 184 34.08 -1.85 16.83
C PRO A 184 35.45 -1.18 16.98
N SER A 185 35.45 0.13 17.25
CA SER A 185 36.66 0.83 17.69
C SER A 185 36.49 1.19 19.17
N LEU A 186 37.00 0.29 20.03
CA LEU A 186 37.53 0.50 21.39
C LEU A 186 37.24 -0.72 22.27
N ASN A 187 37.85 -1.85 21.94
CA ASN A 187 38.07 -2.93 22.91
C ASN A 187 39.32 -2.58 23.70
N PHE A 188 39.15 -1.91 24.84
CA PHE A 188 40.19 -1.87 25.87
C PHE A 188 39.61 -2.29 27.21
N LYS A 189 40.24 -3.33 27.76
CA LYS A 189 40.15 -3.92 29.11
C LYS A 189 38.98 -4.88 29.42
N SER A 190 39.35 -6.15 29.37
CA SER A 190 39.06 -7.18 30.39
C SER A 190 38.79 -6.61 31.78
N PHE A 191 37.61 -6.90 32.35
CA PHE A 191 37.47 -7.40 33.73
C PHE A 191 36.03 -7.85 34.06
N HIS A 192 35.90 -9.11 34.49
CA HIS A 192 34.89 -9.76 35.34
C HIS A 192 33.37 -9.45 35.25
N ASP A 193 32.62 -10.53 34.95
CA ASP A 193 31.34 -10.96 35.56
C ASP A 193 30.17 -9.97 35.65
N THR A 194 29.12 -10.18 34.83
CA THR A 194 27.76 -10.51 35.31
C THR A 194 26.80 -10.81 34.16
N ARG A 195 25.94 -11.82 34.36
CA ARG A 195 24.83 -12.29 33.52
C ARG A 195 24.29 -11.26 32.52
N VAL A 196 24.53 -11.53 31.23
CA VAL A 196 23.90 -10.83 30.11
C VAL A 196 22.42 -11.18 30.07
N ARG A 197 21.56 -10.29 30.58
CA ARG A 197 20.17 -10.27 30.13
C ARG A 197 20.18 -9.78 28.69
N VAL A 198 19.76 -10.65 27.76
CA VAL A 198 19.41 -10.24 26.40
C VAL A 198 18.22 -9.30 26.54
N VAL A 199 18.48 -8.00 26.47
CA VAL A 199 17.42 -7.01 26.28
C VAL A 199 17.01 -7.16 24.82
N GLU A 200 15.87 -7.82 24.58
CA GLU A 200 15.24 -7.82 23.26
C GLU A 200 14.97 -6.36 22.86
N PRO A 201 15.48 -5.88 21.72
CA PRO A 201 15.18 -4.53 21.28
C PRO A 201 13.73 -4.49 20.80
N ASP A 202 12.88 -3.78 21.54
CA ASP A 202 11.48 -3.56 21.20
C ASP A 202 11.28 -3.23 19.70
N PRO A 203 10.35 -3.91 19.01
CA PRO A 203 10.27 -3.90 17.55
C PRO A 203 9.47 -2.70 17.01
N TRP A 204 9.53 -1.53 17.64
CA TRP A 204 8.84 -0.34 17.14
C TRP A 204 9.34 0.10 15.74
N TRP A 205 10.60 -0.24 15.42
CA TRP A 205 11.21 -0.02 14.10
C TRP A 205 10.71 -1.00 13.02
N ALA A 206 10.20 -2.18 13.39
CA ALA A 206 9.67 -3.16 12.43
C ALA A 206 8.32 -2.69 11.85
N TRP A 207 7.50 -1.99 12.65
CA TRP A 207 6.25 -1.36 12.19
C TRP A 207 6.51 -0.18 11.24
N ALA A 208 7.61 0.55 11.44
CA ALA A 208 8.00 1.65 10.54
C ALA A 208 8.35 1.14 9.13
N HIS A 209 9.00 -0.02 9.01
CA HIS A 209 9.37 -0.61 7.72
C HIS A 209 8.18 -1.17 6.93
N ALA A 210 7.18 -1.75 7.60
CA ALA A 210 5.95 -2.21 6.94
C ALA A 210 5.17 -1.05 6.30
N SER A 211 5.23 0.12 6.93
CA SER A 211 4.64 1.36 6.42
C SER A 211 5.36 1.84 5.16
N ILE A 212 6.69 1.77 5.07
CA ILE A 212 7.42 2.28 3.90
C ILE A 212 7.08 1.52 2.60
N LEU A 213 6.93 0.20 2.69
CA LEU A 213 6.71 -0.64 1.52
C LEU A 213 5.28 -0.56 1.00
N PHE A 214 4.31 -0.35 1.90
CA PHE A 214 2.93 -0.04 1.51
C PHE A 214 2.83 1.32 0.78
N PHE A 215 3.68 2.29 1.16
CA PHE A 215 3.66 3.65 0.62
C PHE A 215 4.58 3.87 -0.60
N LEU A 216 5.54 2.99 -0.88
CA LEU A 216 6.38 3.04 -2.09
C LEU A 216 5.73 2.31 -3.29
N TRP A 217 4.73 1.48 -3.06
CA TRP A 217 4.03 0.69 -4.09
C TRP A 217 2.82 1.42 -4.73
N ASN A 218 2.38 2.55 -4.15
CA ASN A 218 1.41 3.47 -4.74
C ASN A 218 2.10 4.75 -5.26
#